data_AF-A0A1E7XJ82-F1
#
_entry.id   AF-A0A1E7XJ82-F1
#
_cell.length_a   1.000
_cell.length_b   1.000
_cell.length_c   1.000
_cell.angle_alpha   90.00
_cell.angle_beta   90.00
_cell.angle_gamma   90.00
#
_symmetry.space_group_name_H-M   'P 1'
#
loop_
_entity.id
_entity.type
_entity.pdbx_description
1 polymer ?
#
loop_
_entity_poly.entity_id
_entity_poly.type
_entity_poly.pdbx_seq_one_letter_code
_entity_poly.pdbx_strand_id
1 'polypeptide(L)'
;MNDSKEYLDFFDQMYNDPSKHSGYSTNSNLRFESRADALDVKNMLIEKSANAKYYDFSVEYINPNKSMQVGWYITVKKIEKKIQPRPKTNSENQKQQPKK
;
A
#
# COMPACT_ATOMS: atom_id res chain seq x y z
N MET A 1 -10.80 9.05 21.15
CA MET A 1 -11.47 8.52 19.93
C MET A 1 -11.59 9.65 18.91
N ASN A 2 -10.47 10.10 18.36
CA ASN A 2 -10.43 10.92 17.15
C ASN A 2 -9.26 10.53 16.24
N ASP A 3 -8.44 9.57 16.68
CA ASP A 3 -7.13 9.24 16.12
C ASP A 3 -7.26 8.46 14.81
N SER A 4 -8.32 7.63 14.67
CA SER A 4 -8.56 6.83 13.47
C SER A 4 -8.78 7.67 12.21
N LYS A 5 -9.43 8.84 12.33
CA LYS A 5 -9.63 9.76 11.21
C LYS A 5 -8.32 10.44 10.81
N GLU A 6 -7.51 10.83 11.79
CA GLU A 6 -6.20 11.43 11.56
C GLU A 6 -5.25 10.46 10.86
N TYR A 7 -5.24 9.18 11.23
CA TYR A 7 -4.44 8.17 10.52
C TYR A 7 -4.89 7.95 9.08
N LEU A 8 -6.21 7.96 8.83
CA LEU A 8 -6.76 7.84 7.49
C LEU A 8 -6.42 9.06 6.62
N ASP A 9 -6.67 10.27 7.13
CA ASP A 9 -6.39 11.52 6.44
C ASP A 9 -4.88 11.65 6.15
N PHE A 10 -4.03 11.31 7.12
CA PHE A 10 -2.59 11.24 6.95
C PHE A 10 -2.17 10.25 5.87
N PHE A 11 -2.73 9.04 5.90
CA PHE A 11 -2.41 8.00 4.92
C PHE A 11 -2.81 8.43 3.51
N ASP A 12 -4.03 8.94 3.33
CA ASP A 12 -4.51 9.38 2.02
C ASP A 12 -3.76 10.61 1.50
N GLN A 13 -3.33 11.51 2.38
CA GLN A 13 -2.50 12.64 1.98
C GLN A 13 -1.07 12.19 1.61
N MET A 14 -0.47 11.30 2.40
CA MET A 14 0.93 10.92 2.19
C MET A 14 1.08 9.91 1.05
N TYR A 15 0.13 8.98 0.90
CA TYR A 15 0.21 7.84 -0.02
C TYR A 15 -0.74 7.93 -1.22
N ASN A 16 -1.24 9.14 -1.55
CA ASN A 16 -2.08 9.36 -2.75
C ASN A 16 -1.37 9.08 -4.08
N ASP A 17 -0.05 9.12 -4.11
CA ASP A 17 0.74 8.94 -5.32
C ASP A 17 1.78 7.83 -5.13
N PRO A 18 1.41 6.58 -5.48
CA PRO A 18 2.30 5.44 -5.37
C PRO A 18 3.62 5.61 -6.13
N SER A 19 3.70 6.50 -7.13
CA SER A 19 4.96 6.73 -7.86
C SER A 19 6.06 7.38 -7.01
N LYS A 20 5.69 8.06 -5.92
CA LYS A 20 6.60 8.82 -5.04
C LYS A 20 7.18 8.03 -3.88
N HIS A 21 6.73 6.79 -3.66
CA HIS A 21 7.21 5.97 -2.55
C HIS A 21 8.17 4.88 -3.03
N SER A 22 9.39 4.90 -2.48
CA SER A 22 10.32 3.78 -2.57
C SER A 22 9.74 2.57 -1.86
N GLY A 23 9.99 1.38 -2.37
CA GLY A 23 9.23 0.16 -2.10
C GLY A 23 8.86 -0.15 -0.64
N TYR A 24 9.61 0.30 0.38
CA TYR A 24 9.29 0.16 1.80
C TYR A 24 9.32 1.51 2.51
N SER A 25 8.27 1.84 3.26
CA SER A 25 8.16 3.06 4.05
C SER A 25 7.65 2.75 5.46
N THR A 26 8.41 3.20 6.46
CA THR A 26 8.01 3.21 7.86
C THR A 26 7.82 4.66 8.28
N ASN A 27 6.64 5.03 8.78
CA ASN A 27 6.37 6.40 9.21
C ASN A 27 6.21 6.48 10.72
N SER A 28 6.89 7.43 11.36
CA SER A 28 6.81 7.66 12.81
C SER A 28 5.40 7.98 13.31
N ASN A 29 4.56 8.56 12.45
CA ASN A 29 3.16 8.87 12.76
C ASN A 29 2.27 7.62 12.80
N LEU A 30 2.76 6.45 12.39
CA LEU A 30 2.03 5.18 12.50
C LEU A 30 2.65 4.29 13.59
N ARG A 31 3.01 4.89 14.74
CA ARG A 31 3.56 4.23 15.93
C ARG A 31 2.47 4.02 16.97
N PHE A 32 2.45 2.83 17.55
CA PHE A 32 1.50 2.39 18.56
C PHE A 32 2.22 1.71 19.71
N GLU A 33 1.64 1.82 20.91
CA GLU A 33 2.16 1.12 22.09
C GLU A 33 1.67 -0.34 22.14
N SER A 34 0.48 -0.60 21.60
CA SER A 34 -0.13 -1.92 21.51
C SER A 34 -0.14 -2.44 20.07
N ARG A 35 0.11 -3.75 19.93
CA ARG A 35 -0.07 -4.45 18.66
C ARG A 35 -1.52 -4.45 18.21
N ALA A 36 -2.47 -4.51 19.14
CA ALA A 36 -3.90 -4.55 18.84
C ALA A 36 -4.33 -3.25 18.16
N ASP A 37 -3.96 -2.10 18.75
CA ASP A 37 -4.28 -0.79 18.19
C ASP A 37 -3.67 -0.60 16.79
N ALA A 38 -2.41 -1.04 16.60
CA ALA A 38 -1.77 -1.03 15.29
C ALA A 38 -2.52 -1.89 14.25
N LEU A 39 -3.03 -3.05 14.67
CA LEU A 39 -3.81 -3.93 13.80
C LEU A 39 -5.17 -3.35 13.46
N ASP A 40 -5.85 -2.73 14.42
CA ASP A 40 -7.16 -2.10 14.22
C ASP A 40 -7.05 -0.93 13.24
N VAL A 41 -6.04 -0.07 13.40
CA VAL A 41 -5.79 1.02 12.46
C VAL A 41 -5.37 0.49 11.10
N LYS A 42 -4.53 -0.55 11.03
CA LYS A 42 -4.16 -1.20 9.75
C LYS A 42 -5.41 -1.70 9.01
N ASN A 43 -6.30 -2.41 9.69
CA ASN A 43 -7.52 -2.94 9.08
C ASN A 43 -8.44 -1.79 8.63
N MET A 44 -8.58 -0.74 9.44
CA MET A 44 -9.33 0.46 9.08
C MET A 44 -8.78 1.14 7.83
N LEU A 45 -7.44 1.28 7.70
CA LEU A 45 -6.82 1.85 6.52
C LEU A 45 -7.11 1.01 5.26
N ILE A 46 -7.01 -0.32 5.37
CA ILE A 46 -7.33 -1.24 4.27
C ILE A 46 -8.79 -1.11 3.84
N GLU A 47 -9.72 -0.97 4.78
CA GLU A 47 -11.15 -0.89 4.50
C GLU A 47 -11.59 0.47 3.95
N LYS A 48 -11.00 1.56 4.46
CA LYS A 48 -11.50 2.93 4.22
C LYS A 48 -10.70 3.73 3.20
N SER A 49 -9.40 3.48 3.05
CA SER A 49 -8.56 4.24 2.11
C SER A 49 -8.72 3.70 0.69
N ALA A 50 -9.03 4.59 -0.26
CA ALA A 50 -9.05 4.25 -1.69
C ALA A 50 -7.66 3.92 -2.24
N ASN A 51 -6.60 4.37 -1.55
CA ASN A 51 -5.20 4.20 -1.94
C ASN A 51 -4.58 2.92 -1.37
N ALA A 52 -5.15 2.34 -0.31
CA ALA A 52 -4.63 1.14 0.35
C ALA A 52 -4.40 -0.03 -0.63
N LYS A 53 -5.23 -0.16 -1.67
CA LYS A 53 -5.09 -1.21 -2.72
C LYS A 53 -3.77 -1.20 -3.50
N TYR A 54 -2.95 -0.16 -3.38
CA TYR A 54 -1.65 -0.05 -4.02
C TYR A 54 -0.48 -0.46 -3.11
N TYR A 55 -0.77 -0.83 -1.86
CA TYR A 55 0.22 -1.10 -0.84
C TYR A 55 -0.08 -2.37 -0.06
N ASP A 56 0.99 -3.07 0.33
CA ASP A 56 0.97 -4.12 1.34
C ASP A 56 1.23 -3.49 2.70
N PHE A 57 0.43 -3.86 3.69
CA PHE A 57 0.57 -3.37 5.06
C PHE A 57 1.11 -4.47 5.96
N SER A 58 2.04 -4.12 6.84
CA SER A 58 2.54 -5.01 7.88
C SER A 58 2.57 -4.28 9.22
N VAL A 59 2.57 -5.05 10.31
CA VAL A 59 2.71 -4.53 11.67
C VAL A 59 3.95 -5.15 12.28
N GLU A 60 4.94 -4.31 12.54
CA GLU A 60 6.27 -4.73 12.97
C GLU A 60 6.62 -4.06 14.28
N TYR A 61 7.21 -4.81 15.21
CA TYR A 61 7.79 -4.21 16.41
C TYR A 61 9.19 -3.71 16.09
N ILE A 62 9.37 -2.40 16.08
CA ILE A 62 10.64 -1.79 15.72
C ILE A 62 11.26 -1.23 17.00
N ASN A 63 12.51 -1.64 17.26
CA ASN A 63 13.39 -1.04 18.25
C ASN A 63 14.47 -0.25 17.50
N PRO A 64 14.26 1.04 17.23
CA PRO A 64 15.12 1.79 16.33
C PRO A 64 16.42 2.18 17.03
N ASN A 65 17.55 2.08 16.34
CA ASN A 65 18.79 2.65 16.83
C ASN A 65 18.70 4.20 16.80
N LYS A 66 18.47 4.78 17.98
CA LYS A 66 18.65 6.20 18.37
C LYS A 66 17.74 7.28 17.74
N SER A 67 16.98 7.04 16.66
CA SER A 67 16.20 8.10 15.98
C SER A 67 14.68 7.94 15.98
N MET A 68 14.16 6.78 16.32
CA MET A 68 12.71 6.55 16.40
C MET A 68 12.36 5.92 17.75
N GLN A 69 11.12 6.11 18.20
CA GLN A 69 10.65 5.54 19.47
C GLN A 69 10.42 4.04 19.35
N VAL A 70 10.59 3.30 20.43
CA VAL A 70 10.28 1.87 20.45
C VAL A 70 8.76 1.68 20.41
N GLY A 71 8.27 0.74 19.59
CA GLY A 71 6.85 0.43 19.53
C GLY A 71 6.45 -0.45 18.35
N TRP A 72 5.13 -0.62 18.20
CA TRP A 72 4.52 -1.27 17.06
C TRP A 72 4.29 -0.26 15.95
N TYR A 73 4.74 -0.58 14.74
CA TYR A 73 4.64 0.29 13.58
C TYR A 73 3.81 -0.37 12.49
N ILE A 74 2.97 0.41 11.84
CA ILE A 74 2.40 0.03 10.53
C ILE A 74 3.44 0.36 9.47
N THR A 75 3.93 -0.66 8.77
CA THR A 75 4.86 -0.54 7.66
C THR A 75 4.09 -0.69 6.37
N VAL A 76 4.40 0.17 5.40
CA VAL A 76 3.68 0.27 4.13
C VAL A 76 4.67 -0.04 3.01
N LYS A 77 4.39 -1.09 2.24
CA LYS A 77 5.20 -1.50 1.11
C LYS A 77 4.42 -1.26 -0.17
N LYS A 78 5.00 -0.59 -1.15
CA LYS A 78 4.33 -0.43 -2.45
C LYS A 78 4.19 -1.80 -3.12
N ILE A 79 2.98 -2.13 -3.57
CA ILE A 79 2.76 -3.26 -4.46
C ILE A 79 3.35 -2.86 -5.80
N GLU A 80 4.49 -3.43 -6.15
CA GLU A 80 4.95 -3.43 -7.52
C GLU A 80 3.94 -4.25 -8.32
N LYS A 81 2.92 -3.58 -8.88
CA LYS A 81 2.21 -4.15 -10.01
C LYS A 81 3.29 -4.45 -11.03
N LYS A 82 3.63 -5.73 -11.18
CA LYS A 82 4.12 -6.23 -12.46
C LYS A 82 3.11 -5.69 -13.44
N ILE A 83 3.52 -4.68 -14.21
CA ILE A 83 2.78 -4.24 -15.37
C ILE A 83 2.70 -5.52 -16.18
N GLN A 84 1.58 -6.25 -16.09
CA GLN A 84 1.34 -7.31 -17.04
C GLN A 84 1.46 -6.58 -18.38
N PRO A 85 2.41 -6.97 -19.25
CA PRO A 85 2.48 -6.36 -20.56
C PRO A 85 1.07 -6.48 -21.12
N ARG A 86 0.51 -5.35 -21.56
CA ARG A 86 -0.82 -5.28 -22.15
C ARG A 86 -1.01 -6.54 -22.99
N PRO A 87 -2.09 -7.32 -22.81
CA PRO A 87 -2.34 -8.43 -23.72
C PRO A 87 -2.26 -7.83 -25.12
N LYS A 88 -1.30 -8.33 -25.93
CA LYS A 88 -1.24 -7.94 -27.34
C LYS A 88 -2.63 -8.23 -27.88
N THR A 89 -3.34 -7.19 -28.26
CA THR A 89 -4.60 -7.29 -28.99
C THR A 89 -4.25 -7.92 -30.33
N ASN A 90 -4.16 -9.25 -30.39
CA ASN A 90 -4.27 -9.98 -31.65
C ASN A 90 -5.76 -10.03 -31.99
N SER A 91 -6.32 -8.85 -32.29
CA SER A 91 -7.52 -8.76 -33.12
C SER A 91 -7.05 -8.80 -34.56
N GLU A 92 -6.87 -9.99 -35.11
CA GLU A 92 -7.10 -10.20 -36.54
C GLU A 92 -7.50 -11.66 -36.76
N ASN A 93 -8.80 -11.88 -36.59
CA ASN A 93 -9.46 -13.04 -37.15
C ASN A 93 -10.05 -12.60 -38.50
N GLN A 94 -9.99 -13.51 -39.49
CA GLN A 94 -10.57 -13.44 -40.86
C GLN A 94 -9.67 -12.76 -41.91
N LYS A 95 -9.37 -13.32 -43.09
CA LYS A 95 -10.10 -14.29 -43.92
C LYS A 95 -9.16 -15.22 -44.70
N GLN A 96 -9.63 -16.46 -44.85
CA GLN A 96 -9.28 -17.39 -45.92
C GLN A 96 -9.24 -16.69 -47.29
N GLN A 97 -8.19 -16.94 -48.08
CA GLN A 97 -8.27 -16.88 -49.54
C GLN A 97 -7.67 -18.16 -50.12
N PRO A 98 -8.35 -18.82 -51.08
CA PRO A 98 -7.85 -20.02 -51.73
C PRO A 98 -6.83 -19.62 -52.81
N LYS A 99 -5.73 -20.36 -52.94
CA LYS A 99 -4.88 -20.30 -54.13
C LYS A 99 -5.45 -21.27 -55.18
N LYS A 100 -5.77 -20.70 -56.35
CA LYS A 100 -5.87 -21.39 -57.63
C LYS A 100 -4.53 -22.02 -58.01
#